data_AF-A0A4Q3J0W3-F1
#
_entry.id   AF-A0A4Q3J0W3-F1
#
_cell.length_a   1.000
_cell.length_b   1.000
_cell.length_c   1.000
_cell.angle_alpha   90.00
_cell.angle_beta   90.00
_cell.angle_gamma   90.00
#
_symmetry.space_group_name_H-M   'P 1'
#
loop_
_entity.id
_entity.type
_entity.pdbx_description
1 polymer ?
#
loop_
_entity_poly.entity_id
_entity_poly.type
_entity_poly.pdbx_seq_one_letter_code
_entity_poly.pdbx_strand_id
1 'polypeptide(L)' 'MALDFIISNARLAGWDTVVEIGIANGHIAEIAPAIASDAPREDAGGALA' A
#
# COMPACT_ATOMS: atom_id res chain seq x y z
N MET A 1 -14.03 -5.54 -1.93
CA MET A 1 -14.30 -4.20 -1.39
C MET A 1 -13.51 -3.20 -2.22
N ALA A 2 -14.06 -2.03 -2.53
CA ALA A 2 -13.29 -0.98 -3.20
C ALA A 2 -12.30 -0.38 -2.21
N LEU A 3 -11.05 -0.15 -2.65
CA LEU A 3 -10.05 0.58 -1.89
C LEU A 3 -10.26 2.07 -2.14
N ASP A 4 -10.04 2.89 -1.11
CA ASP A 4 -10.11 4.34 -1.24
C ASP A 4 -8.80 4.91 -1.78
N PHE A 5 -7.68 4.26 -1.42
CA PHE A 5 -6.33 4.73 -1.71
C PHE A 5 -5.30 3.61 -1.54
N ILE A 6 -4.18 3.71 -2.26
CA ILE A 6 -3.06 2.77 -2.16
C ILE A 6 -1.75 3.53 -1.98
N ILE A 7 -0.98 3.12 -0.98
CA ILE A 7 0.41 3.54 -0.83
C ILE A 7 1.28 2.50 -1.53
N SER A 8 1.96 2.91 -2.60
CA SER A 8 2.87 2.07 -3.38
C SER A 8 4.33 2.24 -2.93
N ASN A 9 5.17 1.23 -3.21
CA ASN A 9 6.59 1.21 -2.85
C ASN A 9 6.89 1.47 -1.35
N ALA A 10 5.99 1.06 -0.46
CA ALA A 10 6.19 1.22 0.98
C ALA A 10 7.18 0.20 1.52
N ARG A 11 8.12 0.62 2.38
CA ARG A 11 8.99 -0.30 3.11
C ARG A 11 8.45 -0.53 4.52
N LEU A 12 8.16 -1.78 4.84
CA LEU A 12 7.70 -2.19 6.17
C LEU A 12 8.85 -2.79 6.99
N ALA A 13 8.88 -2.51 8.28
CA ALA A 13 9.87 -3.08 9.19
C ALA A 13 9.76 -4.61 9.22
N GLY A 14 10.89 -5.30 9.03
CA GLY A 14 10.93 -6.77 8.98
C GLY A 14 10.58 -7.39 7.63
N TRP A 15 10.36 -6.57 6.59
CA TRP A 15 10.15 -7.02 5.21
C TRP A 15 11.35 -6.63 4.35
N ASP A 16 11.84 -7.59 3.56
CA ASP A 16 13.03 -7.38 2.72
C ASP A 16 12.72 -6.60 1.43
N THR A 17 11.43 -6.56 1.05
CA THR A 17 10.95 -5.94 -0.19
C THR A 17 9.96 -4.82 0.11
N VAL A 18 9.80 -3.91 -0.85
CA VAL A 18 8.70 -2.96 -0.82
C VAL A 18 7.37 -3.66 -1.08
N VAL A 19 6.28 -3.07 -0.59
CA VAL A 19 4.92 -3.56 -0.74
C VAL A 19 3.98 -2.42 -1.13
N GLU A 20 2.76 -2.79 -1.49
CA GLU A 20 1.63 -1.88 -1.59
C GLU A 20 0.71 -2.06 -0.37
N ILE A 21 0.18 -0.95 0.13
CA ILE A 21 -0.73 -0.90 1.28
C ILE A 21 -2.05 -0.30 0.80
N GLY A 22 -3.11 -1.11 0.80
CA GLY A 22 -4.46 -0.69 0.46
C GLY A 22 -5.18 -0.14 1.69
N ILE A 23 -5.74 1.06 1.57
CA ILE A 23 -6.54 1.71 2.61
C ILE A 23 -8.02 1.68 2.21
N ALA A 24 -8.88 1.29 3.15
CA ALA A 24 -10.33 1.42 3.02
C ALA A 24 -10.95 1.90 4.35
N ASN A 25 -11.85 2.87 4.27
CA ASN A 25 -12.52 3.52 5.39
C ASN A 25 -11.54 4.03 6.47
N GLY A 26 -10.38 4.54 6.05
CA GLY A 26 -9.34 5.03 6.96
C GLY A 26 -8.53 3.94 7.68
N HIS A 27 -8.68 2.67 7.30
CA HIS A 27 -7.94 1.54 7.86
C HIS A 27 -7.17 0.77 6.79
N ILE A 28 -6.10 0.07 7.20
CA ILE A 28 -5.40 -0.87 6.32
C ILE A 28 -6.34 -2.04 6.03
N ALA A 29 -6.69 -2.19 4.77
CA ALA A 29 -7.54 -3.28 4.28
C ALA A 29 -6.73 -4.42 3.68
N GLU A 30 -5.58 -4.12 3.06
CA GLU A 30 -4.75 -5.09 2.36
C GLU A 30 -3.27 -4.67 2.39
N ILE A 31 -2.37 -5.65 2.50
CA ILE A 31 -0.92 -5.48 2.31
C ILE A 31 -0.47 -6.61 1.39
N ALA A 32 0.07 -6.25 0.22
CA ALA A 32 0.52 -7.22 -0.77
C ALA A 32 1.71 -6.66 -1.58
N PRO A 33 2.53 -7.50 -2.22
CA PRO A 33 3.60 -7.02 -3.11
C PRO A 33 3.08 -6.16 -4.28
N ALA A 34 1.85 -6.42 -4.73
CA ALA A 34 1.11 -5.63 -5.70
C ALA A 34 -0.40 -5.83 -5.50
N ILE A 35 -1.17 -4.76 -5.63
CA ILE A 35 -2.62 -4.70 -5.43
C ILE A 35 -3.28 -4.30 -6.76
N ALA A 36 -4.10 -5.20 -7.28
CA ALA A 36 -4.90 -4.97 -8.48
C ALA A 36 -6.15 -4.14 -8.14
N SER A 37 -6.04 -2.82 -8.31
CA SER A 37 -7.13 -1.88 -8.02
C SER A 37 -6.97 -0.58 -8.82
N ASP A 38 -8.11 0.05 -9.11
CA ASP A 38 -8.20 1.36 -9.78
C ASP A 38 -8.18 2.53 -8.79
N ALA A 39 -8.00 2.26 -7.50
CA ALA A 39 -7.86 3.29 -6.48
C ALA A 39 -6.65 4.21 -6.76
N PRO A 40 -6.74 5.50 -6.39
CA PRO A 40 -5.62 6.42 -6.51
C PRO A 40 -4.41 5.91 -5.73
N ARG A 41 -3.23 6.13 -6.31
CA ARG A 41 -1.94 5.69 -5.76
C ARG A 41 -1.08 6.87 -5.35
N GLU A 42 -0.38 6.73 -4.23
CA GLU A 42 0.74 7.59 -3.86
C GLU A 42 1.99 6.74 -3.70
N ASP A 43 3.12 7.27 -4.17
CA ASP A 43 4.41 6.60 -4.09
C ASP A 43 5.11 7.00 -2.78
N ALA A 44 5.37 6.02 -1.91
CA ALA A 44 6.14 6.24 -0.67
C ALA A 44 7.64 6.44 -0.93
N GLY A 45 8.11 6.30 -2.18
CA GLY A 45 9.50 6.54 -2.57
C GLY A 45 10.50 5.58 -1.90
N GLY A 46 10.04 4.42 -1.42
CA GLY A 46 10.87 3.48 -0.64
C GLY A 46 11.15 3.93 0.80
N ALA A 47 10.52 5.00 1.29
CA ALA A 47 10.63 5.42 2.67
C ALA A 47 9.94 4.42 3.61
N LEU A 48 10.33 4.44 4.89
CA LEU A 48 9.63 3.71 5.94
C LEU A 48 8.25 4.34 6.11
N ALA A 49 7.20 3.56 5.81
CA ALA A 49 5.81 3.96 6.02
C ALA A 49 5.36 3.70 7.46
#